data_AF-A0A2V7WB17-F1
#
_entry.id   AF-A0A2V7WB17-F1
#
_cell.length_a   1.000
_cell.length_b   1.000
_cell.length_c   1.000
_cell.angle_alpha   90.00
_cell.angle_beta   90.00
_cell.angle_gamma   90.00
#
_symmetry.space_group_name_H-M   'P 1'
#
loop_
_entity.id
_entity.type
_entity.pdbx_description
1 polymer ?
#
loop_
_entity_poly.entity_id
_entity_poly.type
_entity_poly.pdbx_seq_one_letter_code
_entity_poly.pdbx_strand_id
1 'polypeptide(L)' 'FRIFIIDEAHMLSVASWNALLKLIEEPPPHVVFMFATTEMQKVPATILSRVQKFALRKITLEELAA' A
#
# COMPACT_ATOMS: atom_id res chain seq x y z
N PHE A 1 -17.71 -0.39 -6.00
CA PHE A 1 -16.32 -0.12 -5.59
C PHE A 1 -15.39 -1.15 -6.19
N ARG A 2 -14.18 -0.76 -6.58
CA ARG A 2 -13.10 -1.64 -7.05
C ARG A 2 -11.90 -1.43 -6.15
N ILE A 3 -11.29 -2.52 -5.70
CA ILE A 3 -10.12 -2.48 -4.82
C ILE A 3 -8.95 -3.10 -5.59
N PHE A 4 -7.86 -2.35 -5.70
CA PHE A 4 -6.61 -2.82 -6.28
C PHE A 4 -5.62 -3.07 -5.15
N ILE A 5 -5.26 -4.34 -4.97
CA ILE A 5 -4.28 -4.76 -3.98
C ILE A 5 -2.99 -5.06 -4.71
N ILE A 6 -1.91 -4.40 -4.29
CA ILE A 6 -0.57 -4.67 -4.78
C ILE A 6 0.24 -5.22 -3.62
N ASP A 7 0.57 -6.50 -3.72
CA ASP A 7 1.47 -7.16 -2.79
C ASP A 7 2.93 -6.89 -3.16
N GLU A 8 3.82 -6.95 -2.17
CA GLU A 8 5.25 -6.67 -2.33
C GLU A 8 5.53 -5.32 -3.04
N ALA A 9 4.78 -4.28 -2.67
CA ALA A 9 4.79 -3.00 -3.39
C ALA A 9 6.17 -2.32 -3.45
N HIS A 10 7.09 -2.66 -2.53
CA HIS A 10 8.48 -2.20 -2.60
C HIS A 10 9.24 -2.71 -3.84
N MET A 11 8.73 -3.73 -4.54
CA MET A 11 9.27 -4.24 -5.80
C MET A 11 8.84 -3.41 -7.01
N LEU A 12 7.88 -2.48 -6.86
CA LEU A 12 7.48 -1.59 -7.95
C LEU A 12 8.64 -0.71 -8.37
N SER A 13 8.86 -0.63 -9.68
CA SER A 13 9.83 0.29 -10.26
C SER A 13 9.44 1.74 -9.98
N VAL A 14 10.41 2.65 -10.04
CA VAL A 14 10.17 4.10 -9.93
C VAL A 14 9.16 4.58 -10.98
N ALA A 15 9.23 4.06 -12.21
CA ALA A 15 8.28 4.40 -13.27
C ALA A 15 6.85 3.94 -12.93
N SER A 16 6.69 2.76 -12.34
CA SER A 16 5.40 2.23 -11.89
C SER A 16 4.80 3.11 -10.79
N TRP A 17 5.61 3.54 -9.81
CA TRP A 17 5.14 4.46 -8.76
C TRP A 17 4.68 5.80 -9.31
N ASN A 18 5.45 6.38 -10.24
CA ASN A 18 5.10 7.65 -10.87
C ASN A 18 3.79 7.56 -11.66
N ALA A 19 3.53 6.44 -12.34
CA ALA A 19 2.27 6.22 -13.05
C ALA A 19 1.06 6.13 -12.10
N LEU A 20 1.24 5.57 -10.91
CA LEU A 20 0.20 5.47 -9.88
C LEU A 20 -0.03 6.78 -9.13
N LEU A 21 0.96 7.68 -9.07
CA LEU A 21 0.91 8.88 -8.24
C LEU A 21 -0.32 9.74 -8.54
N LYS A 22 -0.62 9.99 -9.82
CA LYS A 22 -1.80 10.77 -10.23
C LYS A 22 -3.11 10.15 -9.76
N LEU A 23 -3.22 8.82 -9.79
CA LEU A 23 -4.41 8.10 -9.33
C LEU A 23 -4.56 8.12 -7.80
N ILE A 24 -3.46 8.21 -7.06
CA ILE A 24 -3.47 8.29 -5.59
C ILE A 24 -3.80 9.72 -5.13
N GLU A 25 -3.34 10.74 -5.86
CA GLU A 25 -3.64 12.16 -5.57
C GLU A 25 -5.11 12.49 -5.77
N GLU A 26 -5.72 12.00 -6.85
CA GLU A 26 -7.13 12.22 -7.19
C GLU A 26 -7.80 10.87 -7.48
N PRO A 27 -8.08 10.06 -6.44
CA PRO A 27 -8.64 8.74 -6.63
C PRO A 27 -10.07 8.84 -7.16
N PRO A 28 -10.43 8.08 -8.21
CA PRO A 28 -11.81 7.96 -8.62
C PRO A 28 -12.69 7.53 -7.44
N PRO A 29 -13.91 8.07 -7.25
CA PRO A 29 -14.72 7.84 -6.05
C PRO A 29 -15.06 6.37 -5.73
N HIS A 30 -14.90 5.49 -6.71
CA HIS A 30 -15.21 4.07 -6.60
C HIS A 30 -13.96 3.18 -6.60
N VAL A 31 -12.75 3.74 -6.53
CA VAL A 31 -11.48 3.02 -6.59
C VAL A 31 -10.72 3.19 -5.28
N VAL A 32 -10.23 2.08 -4.73
CA VAL A 32 -9.37 2.05 -3.55
C VAL A 32 -8.09 1.29 -3.89
N PHE A 33 -6.95 1.86 -3.53
CA PHE A 33 -5.66 1.18 -3.61
C PHE A 33 -5.22 0.71 -2.22
N MET A 34 -4.73 -0.53 -2.15
CA MET A 34 -4.09 -1.08 -0.96
C MET A 34 -2.72 -1.62 -1.35
N PHE A 35 -1.68 -1.10 -0.71
CA PHE A 35 -0.30 -1.52 -0.95
C PHE A 35 0.20 -2.30 0.27
N ALA A 36 0.61 -3.54 0.07
CA ALA A 36 1.26 -4.34 1.09
C ALA A 36 2.78 -4.36 0.84
N THR A 37 3.57 -4.22 1.91
CA THR A 37 5.02 -4.25 1.83
C THR A 37 5.64 -4.68 3.15
N THR A 38 6.74 -5.43 3.07
CA THR A 38 7.61 -5.78 4.20
C THR A 38 8.74 -4.75 4.39
N GLU A 39 8.99 -3.89 3.41
CA GLU A 39 10.08 -2.91 3.39
C GLU A 39 9.54 -1.49 3.16
N MET A 40 8.91 -0.90 4.18
CA MET A 40 8.27 0.42 4.08
C MET A 40 9.25 1.53 3.64
N GLN A 41 10.52 1.45 4.05
CA GLN A 41 11.57 2.41 3.67
C GLN A 41 11.88 2.45 2.16
N LYS A 42 11.55 1.39 1.42
CA LYS A 42 11.72 1.34 -0.04
C LYS A 42 10.57 1.97 -0.81
N VAL A 43 9.46 2.29 -0.14
CA VAL A 43 8.32 2.98 -0.75
C VAL A 43 8.62 4.49 -0.82
N PRO A 44 8.39 5.17 -1.96
CA PRO A 44 8.66 6.59 -2.08
C PRO A 44 7.90 7.44 -1.05
N ALA A 45 8.56 8.44 -0.47
CA ALA A 45 7.96 9.35 0.51
C ALA A 45 6.74 10.12 -0.04
N THR A 46 6.71 10.37 -1.36
CA THR A 46 5.58 10.98 -2.06
C THR A 46 4.32 10.11 -2.00
N ILE A 47 4.47 8.79 -2.04
CA ILE A 47 3.36 7.84 -1.86
C ILE A 47 2.97 7.76 -0.39
N LEU A 48 3.95 7.61 0.51
CA LEU A 48 3.71 7.48 1.96
C LEU A 48 3.00 8.69 2.60
N SER A 49 3.06 9.86 1.96
CA SER A 49 2.37 11.08 2.40
C SER A 49 0.91 11.18 1.93
N ARG A 50 0.48 10.35 0.97
CA ARG A 50 -0.85 10.38 0.36
C ARG A 50 -1.69 9.14 0.66
N VAL A 51 -1.14 8.20 1.43
CA VAL A 51 -1.83 6.97 1.85
C VAL A 51 -2.03 6.95 3.36
N GLN A 52 -3.07 6.24 3.79
CA GLN A 52 -3.19 5.85 5.19
C GLN A 52 -2.23 4.70 5.47
N LYS A 53 -1.39 4.87 6.49
CA LYS A 53 -0.39 3.87 6.89
C LYS A 53 -0.95 3.00 7.99
N PHE A 54 -0.94 1.69 7.77
CA PHE A 54 -1.27 0.69 8.76
C PHE A 54 -0.05 -0.18 9.01
N ALA A 55 0.44 -0.19 10.26
CA ALA A 55 1.46 -1.12 10.69
C ALA A 55 0.77 -2.36 11.25
N LEU A 56 0.80 -3.46 10.50
CA LEU A 56 0.26 -4.73 10.97
C LEU A 56 1.26 -5.35 11.94
N ARG A 57 0.84 -5.52 13.19
CA ARG A 57 1.61 -6.33 14.14
C ARG A 57 1.46 -7.80 13.78
N LYS A 58 2.48 -8.59 14.11
CA LYS A 58 2.35 -10.04 14.11
C LYS A 58 1.30 -10.45 15.14
N ILE A 59 0.46 -11.41 14.76
CA ILE A 59 -0.42 -12.08 15.71
C ILE A 59 0.39 -13.06 16.55
N THR A 60 0.01 -13.26 17.80
CA THR A 60 0.62 -14.29 18.64
C THR A 60 0.08 -15.67 18.28
N LEU A 61 0.72 -16.74 18.74
CA LEU A 61 0.22 -18.10 18.52
C LEU A 61 -1.12 -18.32 19.25
N GLU A 62 -1.29 -17.68 20.40
CA GLU A 62 -2.53 -17.73 21.17
C GLU A 62 -3.69 -17.08 20.41
N GLU A 63 -3.44 -15.95 19.74
CA GLU A 63 -4.45 -15.27 18.91
C GLU A 63 -4.82 -16.05 17.64
N LEU A 64 -3.89 -16.86 17.11
CA LEU A 64 -4.13 -17.69 15.93
C LEU A 64 -4.93 -18.97 16.26
N ALA A 65 -4.84 -19.46 17.50
CA ALA A 65 -5.46 -20.71 17.93
C ALA A 65 -6.93 -20.57 18.40
N ALA A 66 -7.44 -19.33 18.51
CA ALA A 66 -8.81 -19.00 18.91
C ALA A 66 -9.75 -18.87 17.70
#